data_AF-I5BYA6-F1
#
_entry.id   AF-I5BYA6-F1
#
_cell.length_a   1.000
_cell.length_b   1.000
_cell.length_c   1.000
_cell.angle_alpha   90.00
_cell.angle_beta   90.00
_cell.angle_gamma   90.00
#
_symmetry.space_group_name_H-M   'P 1'
#
loop_
_entity.id
_entity.type
_entity.pdbx_description
1 polymer ?
#
loop_
_entity_poly.entity_id
_entity_poly.type
_entity_poly.pdbx_seq_one_letter_code
_entity_poly.pdbx_strand_id
1 'polypeptide(L)'
;MYHFKPQRHENQNDRFNAWTFLESGRYMQAQAQAKTVKGVVVAGDEEQNPIVGAALVVKGTTKGTTTGRDGSFTLEIPAGFDVITVSYVGFISKDVKVEDDLEMIIRLEPEPPKRKKKK
;
A
#
# COMPACT_ATOMS: atom_id res chain seq x y z
N MET A 1 53.73 -37.42 18.10
CA MET A 1 52.40 -37.07 18.68
C MET A 1 51.44 -36.83 17.52
N TYR A 2 50.26 -37.45 17.57
CA TYR A 2 49.21 -37.41 16.56
C TYR A 2 48.51 -36.05 16.49
N HIS A 3 48.15 -35.61 15.27
CA HIS A 3 47.04 -34.72 14.82
C HIS A 3 47.55 -33.79 13.70
N PHE A 4 46.93 -33.58 12.55
CA PHE A 4 45.74 -34.09 11.86
C PHE A 4 45.90 -33.64 10.39
N LYS A 5 45.20 -34.28 9.45
CA LYS A 5 45.39 -34.14 7.99
C LYS A 5 45.17 -32.72 7.42
N PRO A 6 45.72 -32.45 6.21
CA PRO A 6 45.53 -31.21 5.46
C PRO A 6 44.11 -31.13 4.86
N GLN A 7 43.51 -29.94 4.83
CA GLN A 7 42.36 -29.66 3.99
C GLN A 7 42.73 -28.69 2.88
N ARG A 8 43.05 -29.28 1.73
CA ARG A 8 42.94 -28.63 0.42
C ARG A 8 41.47 -28.72 0.04
N HIS A 9 40.78 -27.59 -0.01
CA HIS A 9 39.65 -27.42 -0.90
C HIS A 9 39.88 -26.12 -1.66
N GLU A 10 40.62 -26.26 -2.76
CA GLU A 10 40.49 -25.46 -3.97
C GLU A 10 39.00 -25.19 -4.21
N ASN A 11 38.57 -23.95 -4.03
CA ASN A 11 37.22 -23.55 -4.41
C ASN A 11 37.36 -22.40 -5.42
N GLN A 12 37.13 -22.75 -6.68
CA GLN A 12 36.90 -21.81 -7.77
C GLN A 12 35.89 -20.76 -7.29
N ASN A 13 36.35 -19.54 -7.03
CA ASN A 13 35.57 -18.30 -7.18
C ASN A 13 36.44 -17.07 -6.90
N ASP A 14 37.61 -16.99 -7.53
CA ASP A 14 38.31 -15.73 -7.79
C ASP A 14 37.55 -14.85 -8.80
N ARG A 15 36.23 -14.69 -8.62
CA ARG A 15 35.37 -13.71 -9.29
C ARG A 15 34.13 -13.52 -8.43
N PHE A 16 34.19 -12.53 -7.54
CA PHE A 16 33.23 -11.42 -7.41
C PHE A 16 33.46 -10.72 -6.05
N ASN A 17 34.26 -9.66 -6.14
CA ASN A 17 34.31 -8.46 -5.28
C ASN A 17 35.05 -8.58 -3.92
N ALA A 18 36.38 -8.65 -3.97
CA ALA A 18 37.24 -8.49 -2.80
C ALA A 18 37.46 -7.01 -2.46
N TRP A 19 37.02 -6.57 -1.27
CA TRP A 19 37.58 -5.55 -0.33
C TRP A 19 36.53 -5.22 0.76
N THR A 20 35.99 -6.23 1.46
CA THR A 20 35.15 -6.05 2.66
C THR A 20 36.03 -5.97 3.91
N PHE A 21 36.73 -4.85 4.09
CA PHE A 21 37.25 -4.44 5.40
C PHE A 21 36.19 -3.57 6.09
N LEU A 22 35.62 -4.08 7.19
CA LEU A 22 35.00 -3.30 8.28
C LEU A 22 33.85 -2.34 7.94
N GLU A 23 32.85 -2.82 7.21
CA GLU A 23 31.53 -2.19 7.32
C GLU A 23 30.47 -3.28 7.44
N SER A 24 30.20 -3.65 8.69
CA SER A 24 28.90 -4.20 9.07
C SER A 24 27.83 -3.11 8.92
N GLY A 25 27.75 -2.50 7.75
CA GLY A 25 26.63 -1.73 7.26
C GLY A 25 25.56 -2.74 6.95
N ARG A 26 24.77 -3.04 7.99
CA ARG A 26 23.56 -3.85 7.96
C ARG A 26 22.89 -3.62 6.60
N TYR A 27 22.81 -4.67 5.79
CA TYR A 27 21.86 -4.72 4.69
C TYR A 27 20.53 -4.34 5.30
N MET A 28 20.10 -3.10 5.10
CA MET A 28 18.79 -2.67 5.53
C MET A 28 17.84 -3.51 4.68
N GLN A 29 17.32 -4.56 5.30
CA GLN A 29 15.98 -5.00 5.01
C GLN A 29 15.17 -3.71 5.14
N ALA A 30 14.80 -3.11 4.01
CA ALA A 30 13.63 -2.27 3.97
C ALA A 30 12.50 -3.22 4.39
N GLN A 31 12.30 -3.34 5.70
CA GLN A 31 11.01 -3.73 6.23
C GLN A 31 10.13 -2.63 5.73
N ALA A 32 9.53 -2.88 4.57
CA ALA A 32 8.43 -2.08 4.14
C ALA A 32 7.40 -2.32 5.26
N GLN A 33 7.32 -1.33 6.14
CA GLN A 33 6.47 -1.36 7.30
C GLN A 33 5.05 -1.14 6.78
N ALA A 34 4.08 -1.85 7.36
CA ALA A 34 2.69 -1.56 7.08
C ALA A 34 2.45 -0.08 7.41
N LYS A 35 1.90 0.67 6.45
CA LYS A 35 1.63 2.09 6.60
C LYS A 35 0.19 2.25 7.06
N THR A 36 -0.04 3.00 8.13
CA THR A 36 -1.40 3.31 8.57
C THR A 36 -1.85 4.61 7.92
N VAL A 37 -2.78 4.51 6.98
CA VAL A 37 -3.27 5.65 6.21
C VAL A 37 -4.61 6.06 6.79
N LYS A 38 -4.73 7.35 7.05
CA LYS A 38 -5.93 8.00 7.55
C LYS A 38 -6.38 9.03 6.54
N GLY A 39 -7.63 9.40 6.65
CA GLY A 39 -8.19 10.38 5.74
C GLY A 39 -9.69 10.46 5.87
N VAL A 40 -10.28 11.26 5.00
CA VAL A 40 -11.72 11.40 4.89
C VAL A 40 -12.16 11.18 3.45
N VAL A 41 -13.27 10.48 3.26
CA VAL A 41 -13.92 10.37 1.96
C VAL A 41 -15.06 11.37 1.93
N VAL A 42 -15.06 12.22 0.92
CA VAL A 42 -16.08 13.25 0.70
C VAL A 42 -16.67 13.10 -0.70
N ALA A 43 -17.90 13.55 -0.86
CA ALA A 43 -18.53 13.65 -2.16
C ALA A 43 -17.89 14.81 -2.95
N GLY A 44 -17.74 14.62 -4.26
CA GLY A 44 -17.25 15.62 -5.20
C GLY A 44 -18.29 16.69 -5.57
N ASP A 45 -19.33 16.86 -4.75
CA ASP A 45 -20.34 17.91 -4.86
C ASP A 45 -19.86 19.22 -4.20
N GLU A 46 -20.57 20.33 -4.46
CA GLU A 46 -20.20 21.67 -3.95
C GLU A 46 -20.10 21.74 -2.41
N GLU A 47 -20.85 20.90 -1.70
CA GLU A 47 -20.87 20.85 -0.23
C GLU A 47 -19.77 19.98 0.40
N GLN A 48 -18.97 19.23 -0.39
CA GLN A 48 -17.95 18.31 0.11
C GLN A 48 -18.45 17.37 1.23
N ASN A 49 -19.69 16.89 1.11
CA ASN A 49 -20.36 16.14 2.16
C ASN A 49 -19.61 14.82 2.46
N PRO A 50 -19.28 14.50 3.72
CA PRO A 50 -18.59 13.26 4.07
C PRO A 50 -19.42 12.04 3.67
N ILE A 51 -18.76 11.06 3.03
CA ILE A 51 -19.41 9.82 2.62
C ILE A 51 -19.25 8.80 3.74
N VAL A 52 -20.36 8.49 4.41
CA VAL A 52 -20.45 7.48 5.47
C VAL A 52 -20.80 6.13 4.84
N GLY A 53 -20.07 5.08 5.21
CA GLY A 53 -20.32 3.74 4.70
C GLY A 53 -19.66 3.42 3.35
N ALA A 54 -18.72 4.25 2.87
CA ALA A 54 -17.91 3.93 1.69
C ALA A 54 -16.96 2.78 2.00
N ALA A 55 -16.87 1.82 1.09
CA ALA A 55 -15.96 0.69 1.19
C ALA A 55 -14.60 1.06 0.57
N LEU A 56 -13.54 0.96 1.37
CA LEU A 56 -12.15 1.11 0.94
C LEU A 56 -11.48 -0.25 0.95
N VAL A 57 -10.88 -0.65 -0.16
CA VAL A 57 -10.16 -1.92 -0.29
C VAL A 57 -8.78 -1.66 -0.88
N VAL A 58 -7.73 -2.16 -0.24
CA VAL A 58 -6.38 -2.08 -0.82
C VAL A 58 -6.30 -3.09 -1.96
N LYS A 59 -6.05 -2.59 -3.17
CA LYS A 59 -6.00 -3.36 -4.41
C LYS A 59 -4.96 -4.48 -4.30
N GLY A 60 -5.37 -5.71 -4.61
CA GLY A 60 -4.50 -6.89 -4.52
C GLY A 60 -4.41 -7.50 -3.12
N THR A 61 -5.13 -6.97 -2.14
CA THR A 61 -5.23 -7.55 -0.80
C THR A 61 -6.70 -7.77 -0.42
N THR A 62 -6.93 -8.51 0.65
CA THR A 62 -8.26 -8.60 1.31
C THR A 62 -8.41 -7.57 2.43
N LYS A 63 -7.44 -6.65 2.58
CA LYS A 63 -7.48 -5.60 3.59
C LYS A 63 -8.37 -4.48 3.08
N GLY A 64 -9.37 -4.15 3.87
CA GLY A 64 -10.27 -3.05 3.59
C GLY A 64 -10.85 -2.50 4.89
N THR A 65 -11.43 -1.32 4.79
CA THR A 65 -12.11 -0.64 5.88
C THR A 65 -13.33 0.09 5.32
N THR A 66 -14.21 0.53 6.20
CA THR A 66 -15.39 1.31 5.82
C THR A 66 -15.29 2.68 6.48
N THR A 67 -15.72 3.73 5.79
CA THR A 67 -15.74 5.07 6.36
C THR A 67 -16.73 5.17 7.54
N GLY A 68 -16.32 5.89 8.57
CA GLY A 68 -17.13 6.20 9.75
C GLY A 68 -18.15 7.32 9.52
N ARG A 69 -18.78 7.77 10.62
CA ARG A 69 -19.83 8.82 10.62
C ARG A 69 -19.38 10.18 10.08
N ASP A 70 -18.09 10.49 10.18
CA ASP A 70 -17.52 11.74 9.70
C ASP A 70 -16.86 11.59 8.32
N GLY A 71 -17.10 10.45 7.63
CA GLY A 71 -16.40 10.08 6.40
C GLY A 71 -14.94 9.67 6.61
N SER A 72 -14.45 9.70 7.86
CA SER A 72 -13.09 9.33 8.20
C SER A 72 -12.84 7.84 8.03
N PHE A 73 -11.66 7.48 7.55
CA PHE A 73 -11.18 6.10 7.47
C PHE A 73 -9.80 5.96 8.12
N THR A 74 -9.50 4.75 8.54
CA THR A 74 -8.14 4.34 8.93
C THR A 74 -7.92 2.95 8.37
N LEU A 75 -6.93 2.81 7.51
CA LEU A 75 -6.61 1.59 6.80
C LEU A 75 -5.11 1.31 6.91
N GLU A 76 -4.78 0.12 7.35
CA GLU A 76 -3.41 -0.36 7.33
C GLU A 76 -3.11 -0.96 5.95
N ILE A 77 -2.16 -0.35 5.26
CA ILE A 77 -1.72 -0.77 3.94
C ILE A 77 -0.42 -1.57 4.11
N PRO A 78 -0.42 -2.86 3.77
CA PRO A 78 0.79 -3.64 3.79
C PRO A 78 1.80 -3.13 2.77
N ALA A 79 3.06 -3.39 3.07
CA ALA A 79 4.17 -3.09 2.19
C ALA A 79 4.02 -3.63 0.76
N GLY A 80 4.39 -2.79 -0.22
CA GLY A 80 4.31 -3.13 -1.63
C GLY A 80 2.93 -2.87 -2.25
N PHE A 81 1.98 -2.36 -1.47
CA PHE A 81 0.70 -1.89 -1.94
C PHE A 81 0.56 -0.40 -1.68
N ASP A 82 0.02 0.31 -2.66
CA ASP A 82 -0.19 1.76 -2.59
C ASP A 82 -1.49 2.18 -3.28
N VAL A 83 -2.33 1.25 -3.73
CA VAL A 83 -3.58 1.58 -4.41
C VAL A 83 -4.76 1.14 -3.55
N ILE A 84 -5.64 2.07 -3.22
CA ILE A 84 -6.93 1.80 -2.57
C ILE A 84 -8.03 2.02 -3.61
N THR A 85 -8.87 1.00 -3.79
CA THR A 85 -10.13 1.15 -4.50
C THR A 85 -11.20 1.59 -3.50
N VAL A 86 -11.78 2.76 -3.75
CA VAL A 86 -12.91 3.28 -2.96
C VAL A 86 -14.17 3.13 -3.79
N SER A 87 -15.20 2.54 -3.18
CA SER A 87 -16.49 2.30 -3.83
C SER A 87 -17.63 2.55 -2.86
N TYR A 88 -18.72 3.11 -3.39
CA TYR A 88 -19.94 3.35 -2.63
C TYR A 88 -21.14 3.29 -3.57
N VAL A 89 -22.30 2.90 -3.03
CA VAL A 89 -23.52 2.72 -3.81
C VAL A 89 -23.97 4.07 -4.37
N GLY A 90 -24.10 4.18 -5.69
CA GLY A 90 -24.48 5.42 -6.37
C GLY A 90 -23.30 6.36 -6.69
N PHE A 91 -22.06 5.93 -6.47
CA PHE A 91 -20.86 6.69 -6.79
C PHE A 91 -19.94 5.90 -7.73
N ILE A 92 -19.09 6.63 -8.45
CA ILE A 92 -18.07 6.05 -9.32
C ILE A 92 -16.94 5.50 -8.44
N SER A 93 -16.66 4.21 -8.57
CA SER A 93 -15.51 3.59 -7.91
C SER A 93 -14.22 4.19 -8.42
N LYS A 94 -13.33 4.57 -7.51
CA LYS A 94 -12.07 5.24 -7.86
C LYS A 94 -10.89 4.52 -7.22
N ASP A 95 -9.89 4.25 -8.05
CA ASP A 95 -8.58 3.79 -7.60
C ASP A 95 -7.76 5.03 -7.22
N VAL A 96 -7.38 5.12 -5.95
CA VAL A 96 -6.58 6.20 -5.39
C VAL A 96 -5.24 5.63 -5.00
N LYS A 97 -4.17 6.19 -5.56
CA LYS A 97 -2.82 5.89 -5.09
C LYS A 97 -2.58 6.66 -3.80
N VAL A 98 -2.21 5.93 -2.76
CA VAL A 98 -1.82 6.44 -1.46
C VAL A 98 -0.35 6.78 -1.53
N GLU A 99 -0.06 8.05 -1.29
CA GLU A 99 1.30 8.56 -1.19
C GLU A 99 1.85 8.32 0.22
N ASP A 100 3.06 8.80 0.51
CA ASP A 100 3.65 8.73 1.85
C ASP A 100 2.89 9.58 2.88
N ASP A 101 1.93 10.40 2.43
CA ASP A 101 1.01 11.14 3.26
C ASP A 101 0.01 10.21 3.97
N LEU A 102 0.10 10.21 5.30
CA LEU A 102 -0.78 9.46 6.19
C LEU A 102 -2.17 10.10 6.31
N GLU A 103 -2.40 11.28 5.73
CA GLU A 103 -3.66 12.02 5.79
C GLU A 103 -4.06 12.50 4.38
N MET A 104 -5.14 11.94 3.82
CA MET A 104 -5.63 12.34 2.50
C MET A 104 -7.14 12.52 2.42
N ILE A 105 -7.58 13.42 1.54
CA ILE A 105 -9.00 13.65 1.25
C ILE A 105 -9.33 12.98 -0.08
N ILE A 106 -10.19 11.96 -0.05
CA ILE A 106 -10.65 11.27 -1.24
C ILE A 106 -11.97 11.88 -1.69
N ARG A 107 -12.02 12.39 -2.92
CA ARG A 107 -13.25 12.90 -3.54
C ARG A 107 -13.83 11.85 -4.48
N LEU A 108 -15.05 11.40 -4.20
CA LEU A 108 -15.79 10.51 -5.10
C LEU A 108 -16.82 11.28 -5.90
N GLU A 109 -16.89 10.99 -7.19
CA GLU A 109 -17.89 11.57 -8.08
C GLU A 109 -19.16 10.72 -8.04
N PRO A 110 -20.36 11.32 -7.91
CA PRO A 110 -21.62 10.58 -7.99
C PRO A 110 -21.78 9.96 -9.38
N GLU A 111 -22.30 8.73 -9.45
CA GLU A 111 -22.57 8.08 -10.73
C GLU A 111 -23.78 8.78 -11.36
N PRO A 112 -23.66 9.39 -12.56
CA PRO A 112 -24.79 10.03 -13.20
C PRO A 112 -25.87 8.97 -13.52
N PRO A 113 -27.16 9.29 -13.35
CA PRO A 113 -28.22 8.33 -13.59
C PRO A 113 -28.13 7.83 -15.03
N LYS A 114 -27.97 6.50 -15.21
CA LYS A 114 -28.00 5.87 -16.53
C LYS A 114 -29.33 6.20 -17.19
N ARG A 115 -29.34 7.18 -18.09
CA ARG A 115 -30.47 7.45 -18.98
C ARG A 115 -30.72 6.16 -19.76
N LYS A 116 -31.76 5.41 -19.36
CA LYS A 116 -32.26 4.30 -20.16
C LYS A 116 -32.64 4.89 -21.51
N LYS A 117 -31.89 4.55 -22.58
CA LYS A 117 -32.32 4.84 -23.94
C LYS A 117 -33.62 4.07 -24.15
N LYS A 118 -34.73 4.79 -24.07
CA LYS A 118 -36.07 4.28 -24.42
C LYS A 118 -35.99 3.95 -25.92
N LYS A 119 -36.00 2.66 -26.23
CA LYS A 119 -36.09 2.14 -27.60
C LYS A 119 -37.55 2.14 -28.03
#